data_AF-A0A1H3P5X6-F1
#
_entry.id   AF-A0A1H3P5X6-F1
#
_cell.length_a   1.000
_cell.length_b   1.000
_cell.length_c   1.000
_cell.angle_alpha   90.00
_cell.angle_beta   90.00
_cell.angle_gamma   90.00
#
_symmetry.space_group_name_H-M   'P 1'
#
loop_
_entity.id
_entity.type
_entity.pdbx_description
1 polymer ?
#
loop_
_entity_poly.entity_id
_entity_poly.type
_entity_poly.pdbx_seq_one_letter_code
_entity_poly.pdbx_strand_id
1 'polypeptide(L)'
;MAEPLPPQLRSLVDEFAKQKGLPPNAAQDVEAAIASSPYLASVMADAVNQKTLKNIGVSAANHEGGHYDKQTATIFVSVETFTHKDAKPQTRIDNITSTLGHETGHALTEKARSAEIDRLSTAIEIKLTEGLGNASTVDVTPEVGRYLDFTRNDEALSELISMNSVASRIASQPGGYNEKEFLRRMDASTQCIERRENARHAELAAGIKLSEHGFQFTGNRFKSPAVEAVAACHYDQGATLGRHGDSNYRNYYGPSVLATIAAVHSDVAKGTTQAVPDVHIDLKHLKLDLAQIERNGVDLPGTSKSFSFTDISDGKLAWKTVNDTSASTPQPTPKDVDIEASAARSAFRADSPGHPDHRAFEMFHRAAQADGRWNQTEARNLAAAGLAAVKADPVVGQNLSGVVIGRGADGAPNLIGYASPHGPMGPHHHLAVEADAAAQVPADKSLDRVEQLNWQQGQLQTQQLEQQASQVHATQKMSF
;
A
#
# COMPACT_ATOMS: atom_id res chain seq x y z
N MET A 1 21.95 4.84 -32.03
CA MET A 1 21.24 6.13 -31.87
C MET A 1 19.82 5.78 -31.44
N ALA A 2 19.26 6.47 -30.45
CA ALA A 2 17.87 6.22 -30.06
C ALA A 2 16.96 6.49 -31.26
N GLU A 3 16.03 5.58 -31.56
CA GLU A 3 15.06 5.81 -32.62
C GLU A 3 14.15 6.99 -32.21
N PRO A 4 13.77 7.86 -33.15
CA PRO A 4 12.82 8.91 -32.86
C PRO A 4 11.50 8.30 -32.39
N LEU A 5 10.91 8.89 -31.35
CA LEU A 5 9.63 8.43 -30.80
C LEU A 5 8.56 8.34 -31.89
N PRO A 6 7.71 7.29 -31.88
CA PRO A 6 6.51 7.25 -32.71
C PRO A 6 5.70 8.54 -32.57
N PRO A 7 5.10 9.07 -33.66
CA PRO A 7 4.43 10.38 -33.64
C PRO A 7 3.40 10.52 -32.52
N GLN A 8 2.64 9.47 -32.24
CA GLN A 8 1.64 9.44 -31.17
C GLN A 8 2.26 9.57 -29.77
N LEU A 9 3.45 9.00 -29.54
CA LEU A 9 4.17 9.14 -28.27
C LEU A 9 4.88 10.49 -28.16
N ARG A 10 5.37 11.03 -29.29
CA ARG A 10 5.87 12.41 -29.34
C ARG A 10 4.78 13.38 -28.90
N SER A 11 3.56 13.28 -29.44
CA SER A 11 2.44 14.12 -29.01
C SER A 11 2.12 13.98 -27.53
N LEU A 12 2.15 12.75 -26.99
CA LEU A 12 1.92 12.48 -25.57
C LEU A 12 2.95 13.19 -24.67
N VAL A 13 4.23 13.11 -25.03
CA VAL A 13 5.33 13.79 -24.32
C VAL A 13 5.25 15.31 -24.46
N ASP A 14 4.93 15.82 -25.65
CA ASP A 14 4.81 17.25 -25.91
C ASP A 14 3.65 17.88 -25.12
N GLU A 15 2.52 17.18 -24.98
CA GLU A 15 1.41 17.62 -24.11
C GLU A 15 1.77 17.55 -22.63
N PHE A 16 2.49 16.50 -22.20
CA PHE A 16 3.03 16.45 -20.85
C PHE A 16 3.94 17.66 -20.56
N ALA A 17 4.87 17.98 -21.45
CA ALA A 17 5.81 19.09 -21.31
C ALA A 17 5.15 20.47 -21.18
N LYS A 18 3.89 20.63 -21.61
CA LYS A 18 3.12 21.88 -21.49
C LYS A 18 2.43 22.04 -20.14
N GLN A 19 2.39 20.99 -19.30
CA GLN A 19 1.74 21.04 -18.00
C GLN A 19 2.46 22.03 -17.06
N LYS A 20 1.67 22.76 -16.27
CA LYS A 20 2.21 23.71 -15.29
C LYS A 20 2.63 22.97 -14.01
N GLY A 21 3.71 23.42 -13.38
CA GLY A 21 4.15 22.90 -12.09
C GLY A 21 4.91 21.57 -12.17
N LEU A 22 5.34 21.15 -13.36
CA LEU A 22 6.19 19.96 -13.49
C LEU A 22 7.52 20.13 -12.74
N PRO A 23 8.03 19.05 -12.11
CA PRO A 23 9.37 19.04 -11.58
C PRO A 23 10.42 19.33 -12.67
N PRO A 24 11.58 19.89 -12.29
CA PRO A 24 12.68 20.08 -13.23
C PRO A 24 13.04 18.78 -13.96
N ASN A 25 13.26 18.89 -15.27
CA ASN A 25 13.60 17.79 -16.17
C ASN A 25 12.54 16.68 -16.33
N ALA A 26 11.35 16.78 -15.73
CA ALA A 26 10.34 15.71 -15.79
C ALA A 26 10.00 15.29 -17.22
N ALA A 27 9.73 16.25 -18.11
CA ALA A 27 9.45 15.96 -19.52
C ALA A 27 10.64 15.30 -20.24
N GLN A 28 11.86 15.74 -19.96
CA GLN A 28 13.08 15.17 -20.54
C GLN A 28 13.34 13.74 -20.04
N ASP A 29 13.14 13.48 -18.75
CA ASP A 29 13.34 12.16 -18.16
C ASP A 29 12.27 11.17 -18.64
N VAL A 30 11.01 11.60 -18.79
CA VAL A 30 9.94 10.80 -19.42
C VAL A 30 10.25 10.51 -20.88
N GLU A 31 10.66 11.51 -21.66
CA GLU A 31 11.09 11.29 -23.05
C GLU A 31 12.24 10.28 -23.11
N ALA A 32 13.24 10.42 -22.24
CA ALA A 32 14.39 9.53 -22.18
C ALA A 32 13.99 8.11 -21.76
N ALA A 33 13.06 7.94 -20.82
CA ALA A 33 12.55 6.65 -20.40
C ALA A 33 11.90 5.90 -21.58
N ILE A 34 11.03 6.57 -22.34
CA ILE A 34 10.33 5.99 -23.48
C ILE A 34 11.29 5.73 -24.65
N ALA A 35 12.08 6.74 -25.05
CA ALA A 35 12.96 6.65 -26.22
C ALA A 35 14.10 5.64 -26.08
N SER A 36 14.46 5.31 -24.84
CA SER A 36 15.51 4.33 -24.55
C SER A 36 15.02 2.89 -24.42
N SER A 37 13.70 2.66 -24.40
CA SER A 37 13.10 1.34 -24.25
C SER A 37 12.14 1.07 -25.42
N PRO A 38 12.61 0.42 -26.50
CA PRO A 38 11.76 0.05 -27.63
C PRO A 38 10.53 -0.78 -27.23
N TYR A 39 10.65 -1.65 -26.23
CA TYR A 39 9.52 -2.40 -25.69
C TYR A 39 8.48 -1.47 -25.05
N LEU A 40 8.90 -0.56 -24.16
CA LEU A 40 8.01 0.41 -23.52
C LEU A 40 7.30 1.28 -24.57
N ALA A 41 8.06 1.79 -25.54
CA ALA A 41 7.51 2.57 -26.64
C ALA A 41 6.45 1.77 -27.43
N SER A 42 6.68 0.49 -27.68
CA SER A 42 5.70 -0.35 -28.37
C SER A 42 4.42 -0.52 -27.56
N VAL A 43 4.51 -0.91 -26.28
CA VAL A 43 3.32 -1.16 -25.46
C VAL A 43 2.54 0.13 -25.15
N MET A 44 3.22 1.26 -24.98
CA MET A 44 2.58 2.57 -24.82
C MET A 44 1.87 2.99 -26.11
N ALA A 45 2.49 2.77 -27.27
CA ALA A 45 1.87 3.04 -28.55
C ALA A 45 0.60 2.20 -28.74
N ASP A 46 0.61 0.94 -28.33
CA ASP A 46 -0.57 0.07 -28.37
C ASP A 46 -1.68 0.59 -27.45
N ALA A 47 -1.37 1.01 -26.21
CA ALA A 47 -2.35 1.60 -25.30
C ALA A 47 -2.96 2.91 -25.86
N VAL A 48 -2.14 3.75 -26.49
CA VAL A 48 -2.61 4.98 -27.17
C VAL A 48 -3.52 4.63 -28.36
N ASN A 49 -3.14 3.65 -29.17
CA ASN A 49 -3.95 3.17 -30.31
C ASN A 49 -5.28 2.58 -29.85
N GLN A 50 -5.29 1.90 -28.70
CA GLN A 50 -6.51 1.38 -28.07
C GLN A 50 -7.37 2.44 -27.38
N LYS A 51 -6.87 3.70 -27.31
CA LYS A 51 -7.46 4.86 -26.65
C LYS A 51 -7.61 4.73 -25.13
N THR A 52 -6.88 3.78 -24.55
CA THR A 52 -6.82 3.56 -23.10
C THR A 52 -5.66 4.31 -22.45
N LEU A 53 -4.72 4.86 -23.23
CA LEU A 53 -3.75 5.86 -22.78
C LEU A 53 -3.92 7.16 -23.59
N LYS A 54 -4.07 8.28 -22.89
CA LYS A 54 -4.23 9.61 -23.49
C LYS A 54 -3.27 10.65 -22.93
N ASN A 55 -2.91 10.56 -21.66
CA ASN A 55 -2.08 11.57 -21.00
C ASN A 55 -1.00 10.93 -20.11
N ILE A 56 0.05 11.69 -19.86
CA ILE A 56 0.99 11.45 -18.75
C ILE A 56 0.85 12.65 -17.79
N GLY A 57 0.94 12.42 -16.49
CA GLY A 57 0.87 13.45 -15.46
C GLY A 57 1.88 13.23 -14.34
N VAL A 58 1.97 14.19 -13.43
CA VAL A 58 2.70 14.04 -12.16
C VAL A 58 1.70 14.05 -11.01
N SER A 59 1.83 13.10 -10.09
CA SER A 59 1.03 13.04 -8.87
C SER A 59 1.88 13.39 -7.65
N ALA A 60 1.26 14.04 -6.68
CA ALA A 60 1.83 14.31 -5.36
C ALA A 60 1.17 13.47 -4.26
N ALA A 61 0.42 12.42 -4.63
CA ALA A 61 -0.09 11.50 -3.64
C ALA A 61 1.09 10.76 -2.97
N ASN A 62 0.96 10.58 -1.66
CA ASN A 62 1.95 9.89 -0.86
C ASN A 62 1.77 8.37 -1.04
N HIS A 63 2.85 7.61 -0.87
CA HIS A 63 2.85 6.14 -0.95
C HIS A 63 2.53 5.57 -2.34
N GLU A 64 2.83 6.34 -3.40
CA GLU A 64 2.75 5.92 -4.79
C GLU A 64 4.01 6.39 -5.57
N GLY A 65 4.61 5.50 -6.35
CA GLY A 65 5.55 5.75 -7.46
C GLY A 65 4.90 6.23 -8.79
N GLY A 66 3.59 6.01 -9.00
CA GLY A 66 2.77 6.27 -10.17
C GLY A 66 1.44 5.48 -10.20
N HIS A 67 0.46 5.98 -10.95
CA HIS A 67 -0.84 5.31 -11.05
C HIS A 67 -1.53 5.52 -12.38
N TYR A 68 -2.36 4.57 -12.78
CA TYR A 68 -3.25 4.72 -13.91
C TYR A 68 -4.64 5.17 -13.47
N ASP A 69 -5.10 6.27 -14.06
CA ASP A 69 -6.48 6.75 -13.93
C ASP A 69 -7.28 6.44 -15.20
N LYS A 70 -8.19 5.46 -15.08
CA LYS A 70 -9.09 5.05 -16.17
C LYS A 70 -10.06 6.15 -16.63
N GLN A 71 -10.44 7.08 -15.75
CA GLN A 71 -11.43 8.12 -16.10
C GLN A 71 -10.84 9.12 -17.09
N THR A 72 -9.59 9.51 -16.85
CA THR A 72 -8.85 10.45 -17.70
C THR A 72 -7.94 9.77 -18.71
N ALA A 73 -7.77 8.43 -18.61
CA ALA A 73 -6.79 7.64 -19.34
C ALA A 73 -5.37 8.22 -19.18
N THR A 74 -5.00 8.51 -17.94
CA THR A 74 -3.74 9.17 -17.60
C THR A 74 -2.85 8.25 -16.79
N ILE A 75 -1.58 8.15 -17.17
CA ILE A 75 -0.53 7.58 -16.30
C ILE A 75 0.08 8.73 -15.50
N PHE A 76 -0.03 8.67 -14.20
CA PHE A 76 0.67 9.57 -13.30
C PHE A 76 1.99 8.95 -12.85
N VAL A 77 3.04 9.75 -12.77
CA VAL A 77 4.31 9.38 -12.13
C VAL A 77 4.47 10.23 -10.89
N SER A 78 4.94 9.63 -9.80
CA SER A 78 5.14 10.34 -8.54
C SER A 78 6.13 11.50 -8.67
N VAL A 79 5.80 12.62 -8.04
CA VAL A 79 6.66 13.79 -7.93
C VAL A 79 7.99 13.45 -7.24
N GLU A 80 7.98 12.50 -6.31
CA GLU A 80 9.18 12.07 -5.58
C GLU A 80 10.20 11.42 -6.52
N THR A 81 9.75 10.69 -7.54
CA THR A 81 10.62 10.07 -8.54
C THR A 81 11.50 11.10 -9.24
N PHE A 82 10.97 12.30 -9.51
CA PHE A 82 11.71 13.38 -10.15
C PHE A 82 12.58 14.20 -9.19
N THR A 83 12.15 14.30 -7.92
CA THR A 83 12.72 15.24 -6.95
C THR A 83 13.68 14.60 -5.94
N HIS A 84 13.82 13.27 -5.96
CA HIS A 84 14.74 12.55 -5.08
C HIS A 84 16.20 12.98 -5.31
N LYS A 85 16.74 13.78 -4.39
CA LYS A 85 18.03 14.48 -4.54
C LYS A 85 19.23 13.55 -4.72
N ASP A 86 19.17 12.35 -4.14
CA ASP A 86 20.26 11.38 -4.17
C ASP A 86 20.14 10.37 -5.33
N ALA A 87 19.06 10.44 -6.12
CA ALA A 87 18.86 9.51 -7.23
C ALA A 87 19.78 9.87 -8.40
N LYS A 88 20.67 8.93 -8.76
CA LYS A 88 21.47 9.06 -9.98
C LYS A 88 20.55 9.16 -11.21
N PRO A 89 20.89 9.95 -12.24
CA PRO A 89 20.04 10.12 -13.43
C PRO A 89 19.62 8.80 -14.06
N GLN A 90 20.52 7.81 -14.09
CA GLN A 90 20.22 6.48 -14.61
C GLN A 90 19.13 5.78 -13.78
N THR A 91 19.28 5.71 -12.45
CA THR A 91 18.29 5.11 -11.56
C THR A 91 16.94 5.81 -11.66
N ARG A 92 16.94 7.15 -11.76
CA ARG A 92 15.71 7.91 -11.95
C ARG A 92 14.99 7.52 -13.24
N ILE A 93 15.71 7.45 -14.36
CA ILE A 93 15.11 7.05 -15.63
C ILE A 93 14.66 5.58 -15.58
N ASP A 94 15.43 4.69 -14.95
CA ASP A 94 15.05 3.28 -14.80
C ASP A 94 13.75 3.14 -13.99
N ASN A 95 13.58 3.91 -12.91
CA ASN A 95 12.34 3.96 -12.12
C ASN A 95 11.17 4.50 -12.96
N ILE A 96 11.37 5.59 -13.72
CA ILE A 96 10.33 6.12 -14.61
C ILE A 96 9.97 5.09 -15.69
N THR A 97 10.94 4.39 -16.27
CA THR A 97 10.71 3.31 -17.25
C THR A 97 9.89 2.17 -16.62
N SER A 98 10.21 1.77 -15.39
CA SER A 98 9.49 0.73 -14.64
C SER A 98 8.04 1.14 -14.37
N THR A 99 7.83 2.32 -13.76
CA THR A 99 6.49 2.87 -13.48
C THR A 99 5.66 3.01 -14.76
N LEU A 100 6.20 3.66 -15.81
CA LEU A 100 5.48 3.80 -17.08
C LEU A 100 5.13 2.43 -17.68
N GLY A 101 6.01 1.43 -17.56
CA GLY A 101 5.74 0.06 -17.99
C GLY A 101 4.59 -0.59 -17.22
N HIS A 102 4.62 -0.50 -15.89
CA HIS A 102 3.57 -1.04 -15.03
C HIS A 102 2.22 -0.40 -15.33
N GLU A 103 2.14 0.93 -15.29
CA GLU A 103 0.89 1.65 -15.51
C GLU A 103 0.36 1.52 -16.95
N THR A 104 1.25 1.30 -17.92
CA THR A 104 0.83 0.94 -19.28
C THR A 104 0.20 -0.46 -19.33
N GLY A 105 0.66 -1.38 -18.48
CA GLY A 105 0.02 -2.69 -18.29
C GLY A 105 -1.46 -2.54 -17.93
N HIS A 106 -1.76 -1.72 -16.92
CA HIS A 106 -3.13 -1.38 -16.54
C HIS A 106 -3.92 -0.69 -17.66
N ALA A 107 -3.28 0.24 -18.38
CA ALA A 107 -3.93 0.87 -19.54
C ALA A 107 -4.28 -0.16 -20.63
N LEU A 108 -3.46 -1.19 -20.86
CA LEU A 108 -3.73 -2.25 -21.83
C LEU A 108 -4.86 -3.19 -21.37
N THR A 109 -5.02 -3.38 -20.06
CA THR A 109 -6.03 -4.29 -19.48
C THR A 109 -7.29 -3.60 -19.00
N GLU A 110 -7.37 -2.26 -19.06
CA GLU A 110 -8.50 -1.46 -18.60
C GLU A 110 -9.86 -2.03 -19.03
N LYS A 111 -10.04 -2.30 -20.34
CA LYS A 111 -11.30 -2.85 -20.88
C LYS A 111 -11.62 -4.23 -20.31
N ALA A 112 -10.61 -5.07 -20.09
CA ALA A 112 -10.79 -6.40 -19.52
C ALA A 112 -11.17 -6.31 -18.04
N ARG A 113 -10.56 -5.38 -17.28
CA ARG A 113 -10.92 -5.14 -15.88
C ARG A 113 -12.34 -4.59 -15.75
N SER A 114 -12.71 -3.62 -16.60
CA SER A 114 -14.07 -3.11 -16.70
C SER A 114 -15.07 -4.23 -17.03
N ALA A 115 -14.74 -5.14 -17.94
CA ALA A 115 -15.58 -6.29 -18.23
C ALA A 115 -15.71 -7.29 -17.06
N GLU A 116 -14.65 -7.51 -16.27
CA GLU A 116 -14.73 -8.41 -15.10
C GLU A 116 -15.48 -7.79 -13.91
N ILE A 117 -15.46 -6.46 -13.73
CA ILE A 117 -16.33 -5.82 -12.73
C ILE A 117 -17.82 -5.89 -13.15
N ASP A 118 -18.11 -5.68 -14.43
CA ASP A 118 -19.47 -5.84 -14.98
C ASP A 118 -19.94 -7.29 -14.82
N ARG A 119 -19.07 -8.26 -15.08
CA ARG A 119 -19.34 -9.68 -14.88
C ARG A 119 -19.64 -10.01 -13.42
N LEU A 120 -18.87 -9.46 -12.48
CA LEU A 120 -19.14 -9.60 -11.05
C LEU A 120 -20.53 -9.06 -10.71
N SER A 121 -20.83 -7.84 -11.16
CA SER A 121 -22.10 -7.16 -10.96
C SER A 121 -23.28 -8.01 -11.47
N THR A 122 -23.24 -8.44 -12.72
CA THR A 122 -24.29 -9.26 -13.34
C THR A 122 -24.46 -10.60 -12.63
N ALA A 123 -23.38 -11.27 -12.23
CA ALA A 123 -23.47 -12.56 -11.55
C ALA A 123 -24.15 -12.44 -10.18
N ILE A 124 -23.86 -11.37 -9.42
CA ILE A 124 -24.52 -11.07 -8.14
C ILE A 124 -26.00 -10.75 -8.36
N GLU A 125 -26.32 -9.94 -9.39
CA GLU A 125 -27.68 -9.53 -9.71
C GLU A 125 -28.58 -10.74 -10.01
N ILE A 126 -28.08 -11.69 -10.81
CA ILE A 126 -28.78 -12.94 -11.13
C ILE A 126 -29.09 -13.71 -9.84
N LYS A 127 -28.09 -13.93 -8.98
CA LYS A 127 -28.28 -14.66 -7.71
C LYS A 127 -29.31 -14.01 -6.81
N LEU A 128 -29.23 -12.69 -6.63
CA LEU A 128 -30.18 -11.95 -5.80
C LEU A 128 -31.59 -12.00 -6.37
N THR A 129 -31.74 -11.90 -7.68
CA THR A 129 -33.04 -11.94 -8.37
C THR A 129 -33.68 -13.32 -8.29
N GLU A 130 -32.90 -14.40 -8.49
CA GLU A 130 -33.38 -15.79 -8.35
C GLU A 130 -33.79 -16.13 -6.91
N GLY A 131 -33.21 -15.47 -5.91
CA GLY A 131 -33.49 -15.69 -4.49
C GLY A 131 -34.67 -14.89 -3.92
N LEU A 132 -35.28 -13.98 -4.69
CA LEU A 132 -36.35 -13.09 -4.21
C LEU A 132 -37.55 -13.84 -3.60
N GLY A 133 -38.10 -13.29 -2.52
CA GLY A 133 -39.37 -13.75 -1.94
C GLY A 133 -39.30 -15.03 -1.09
N ASN A 134 -38.17 -15.73 -1.09
CA ASN A 134 -37.99 -17.00 -0.36
C ASN A 134 -37.24 -16.88 0.98
N ALA A 135 -37.03 -15.66 1.51
CA ALA A 135 -36.18 -15.40 2.68
C ALA A 135 -34.85 -16.18 2.60
N SER A 136 -34.19 -16.10 1.44
CA SER A 136 -33.02 -16.89 1.10
C SER A 136 -31.72 -16.12 1.39
N THR A 137 -30.61 -16.85 1.36
CA THR A 137 -29.25 -16.30 1.44
C THR A 137 -28.53 -16.62 0.14
N VAL A 138 -27.68 -15.72 -0.36
CA VAL A 138 -26.87 -15.97 -1.56
C VAL A 138 -25.38 -15.92 -1.22
N ASP A 139 -24.67 -17.01 -1.49
CA ASP A 139 -23.21 -17.04 -1.43
C ASP A 139 -22.62 -16.44 -2.71
N VAL A 140 -21.90 -15.33 -2.57
CA VAL A 140 -21.22 -14.63 -3.68
C VAL A 140 -19.70 -14.82 -3.64
N THR A 141 -19.19 -15.66 -2.74
CA THR A 141 -17.75 -15.94 -2.58
C THR A 141 -17.09 -16.37 -3.90
N PRO A 142 -17.66 -17.28 -4.71
CA PRO A 142 -17.03 -17.69 -5.97
C PRO A 142 -16.86 -16.55 -6.98
N GLU A 143 -17.86 -15.67 -7.07
CA GLU A 143 -17.86 -14.53 -8.00
C GLU A 143 -16.82 -13.49 -7.58
N VAL A 144 -16.73 -13.21 -6.28
CA VAL A 144 -15.70 -12.33 -5.71
C VAL A 144 -14.30 -12.91 -5.92
N GLY A 145 -14.12 -14.21 -5.64
CA GLY A 145 -12.84 -14.89 -5.81
C GLY A 145 -12.34 -14.81 -7.25
N ARG A 146 -13.24 -14.99 -8.23
CA ARG A 146 -12.92 -14.85 -9.64
C ARG A 146 -12.38 -13.45 -9.98
N TYR A 147 -13.03 -12.39 -9.49
CA TYR A 147 -12.58 -11.01 -9.73
C TYR A 147 -11.21 -10.74 -9.09
N LEU A 148 -10.99 -11.17 -7.84
CA LEU A 148 -9.70 -11.01 -7.17
C LEU A 148 -8.59 -11.83 -7.84
N ASP A 149 -8.91 -13.00 -8.39
CA ASP A 149 -7.95 -13.79 -9.16
C ASP A 149 -7.63 -13.12 -10.52
N PHE A 150 -8.58 -12.39 -11.11
CA PHE A 150 -8.31 -11.56 -12.27
C PHE A 150 -7.31 -10.46 -11.90
N THR A 151 -7.56 -9.69 -10.82
CA THR A 151 -6.65 -8.60 -10.41
C THR A 151 -5.26 -9.11 -10.08
N ARG A 152 -5.13 -10.32 -9.49
CA ARG A 152 -3.83 -10.98 -9.32
C ARG A 152 -3.03 -11.14 -10.62
N ASN A 153 -3.69 -11.60 -11.68
CA ASN A 153 -3.02 -11.78 -12.97
C ASN A 153 -2.74 -10.45 -13.66
N ASP A 154 -3.61 -9.47 -13.44
CA ASP A 154 -3.52 -8.13 -14.01
C ASP A 154 -2.32 -7.33 -13.47
N GLU A 155 -2.14 -7.34 -12.15
CA GLU A 155 -0.95 -6.79 -11.48
C GLU A 155 0.32 -7.48 -11.95
N ALA A 156 0.30 -8.81 -12.00
CA ALA A 156 1.46 -9.59 -12.43
C ALA A 156 1.84 -9.36 -13.90
N LEU A 157 0.86 -9.16 -14.78
CA LEU A 157 1.13 -8.79 -16.17
C LEU A 157 1.73 -7.38 -16.26
N SER A 158 1.20 -6.44 -15.49
CA SER A 158 1.70 -5.06 -15.43
C SER A 158 3.14 -5.02 -14.93
N GLU A 159 3.43 -5.81 -13.90
CA GLU A 159 4.80 -5.97 -13.40
C GLU A 159 5.74 -6.63 -14.40
N LEU A 160 5.27 -7.65 -15.12
CA LEU A 160 6.04 -8.26 -16.21
C LEU A 160 6.38 -7.24 -17.31
N ILE A 161 5.45 -6.34 -17.66
CA ILE A 161 5.67 -5.27 -18.64
C ILE A 161 6.67 -4.24 -18.11
N SER A 162 6.61 -3.89 -16.82
CA SER A 162 7.61 -3.08 -16.12
C SER A 162 9.03 -3.67 -16.24
N MET A 163 9.18 -4.94 -15.85
CA MET A 163 10.44 -5.68 -15.96
C MET A 163 10.96 -5.72 -17.41
N ASN A 164 10.10 -6.05 -18.38
CA ASN A 164 10.48 -6.08 -19.79
C ASN A 164 10.87 -4.69 -20.32
N SER A 165 10.26 -3.62 -19.83
CA SER A 165 10.57 -2.24 -20.21
C SER A 165 11.99 -1.84 -19.78
N VAL A 166 12.40 -2.22 -18.57
CA VAL A 166 13.78 -1.98 -18.10
C VAL A 166 14.77 -2.92 -18.79
N ALA A 167 14.43 -4.19 -19.02
CA ALA A 167 15.25 -5.11 -19.78
C ALA A 167 15.53 -4.59 -21.21
N SER A 168 14.51 -4.10 -21.91
CA SER A 168 14.63 -3.49 -23.24
C SER A 168 15.54 -2.27 -23.25
N ARG A 169 15.52 -1.47 -22.18
CA ARG A 169 16.40 -0.31 -22.04
C ARG A 169 17.86 -0.72 -21.90
N ILE A 170 18.14 -1.75 -21.12
CA ILE A 170 19.49 -2.30 -20.97
C ILE A 170 19.96 -2.91 -22.29
N ALA A 171 19.11 -3.69 -22.95
CA ALA A 171 19.40 -4.33 -24.23
C ALA A 171 19.73 -3.32 -25.35
N SER A 172 19.18 -2.11 -25.26
CA SER A 172 19.42 -1.02 -26.23
C SER A 172 20.72 -0.25 -26.00
N GLN A 173 21.45 -0.54 -24.92
CA GLN A 173 22.76 0.06 -24.64
C GLN A 173 23.89 -0.68 -25.35
N PRO A 174 25.03 -0.02 -25.64
CA PRO A 174 26.22 -0.69 -26.14
C PRO A 174 26.63 -1.83 -25.20
N GLY A 175 26.75 -3.04 -25.73
CA GLY A 175 27.01 -4.26 -24.94
C GLY A 175 25.81 -5.20 -24.81
N GLY A 176 24.62 -4.75 -25.19
CA GLY A 176 23.40 -5.59 -25.17
C GLY A 176 22.89 -5.89 -23.77
N TYR A 177 21.98 -6.86 -23.68
CA TYR A 177 21.38 -7.25 -22.41
C TYR A 177 22.43 -7.88 -21.47
N ASN A 178 22.38 -7.50 -20.20
CA ASN A 178 23.22 -8.07 -19.15
C ASN A 178 22.37 -8.33 -17.91
N GLU A 179 22.24 -9.60 -17.53
CA GLU A 179 21.38 -10.02 -16.41
C GLU A 179 21.80 -9.43 -15.07
N LYS A 180 23.12 -9.36 -14.79
CA LYS A 180 23.61 -8.76 -13.54
C LYS A 180 23.24 -7.28 -13.43
N GLU A 181 23.32 -6.55 -14.54
CA GLU A 181 22.93 -5.14 -14.60
C GLU A 181 21.41 -4.98 -14.51
N PHE A 182 20.63 -5.90 -15.11
CA PHE A 182 19.18 -5.95 -14.98
C PHE A 182 18.76 -6.13 -13.53
N LEU A 183 19.30 -7.15 -12.87
CA LEU A 183 19.04 -7.41 -11.46
C LEU A 183 19.38 -6.18 -10.61
N ARG A 184 20.55 -5.57 -10.82
CA ARG A 184 20.95 -4.38 -10.07
C ARG A 184 20.03 -3.16 -10.29
N ARG A 185 19.49 -2.98 -11.50
CA ARG A 185 18.62 -1.83 -11.83
C ARG A 185 17.19 -2.02 -11.33
N MET A 186 16.69 -3.26 -11.39
CA MET A 186 15.33 -3.60 -10.99
C MET A 186 15.20 -3.86 -9.49
N ASP A 187 16.28 -4.20 -8.78
CA ASP A 187 16.25 -4.61 -7.37
C ASP A 187 15.56 -3.61 -6.43
N ALA A 188 15.61 -2.32 -6.74
CA ALA A 188 14.83 -1.34 -5.99
C ALA A 188 13.35 -1.40 -6.36
N SER A 189 13.00 -1.60 -7.63
CA SER A 189 11.65 -1.45 -8.20
C SER A 189 10.93 -2.77 -8.45
N THR A 190 11.25 -3.86 -7.75
CA THR A 190 10.44 -5.08 -7.80
C THR A 190 10.77 -6.02 -6.65
N GLN A 191 9.74 -6.67 -6.13
CA GLN A 191 9.90 -7.78 -5.17
C GLN A 191 10.31 -9.09 -5.87
N CYS A 192 10.29 -9.13 -7.20
CA CYS A 192 10.67 -10.30 -8.00
C CYS A 192 12.18 -10.50 -8.14
N ILE A 193 12.97 -9.74 -7.37
CA ILE A 193 14.41 -9.92 -7.20
C ILE A 193 14.69 -10.27 -5.75
N GLU A 194 15.20 -11.48 -5.54
CA GLU A 194 15.52 -12.02 -4.24
C GLU A 194 16.97 -11.70 -3.85
N ARG A 195 17.15 -11.19 -2.64
CA ARG A 195 18.46 -11.14 -1.96
C ARG A 195 18.46 -12.15 -0.82
N ARG A 196 18.82 -13.40 -1.12
CA ARG A 196 18.92 -14.42 -0.09
C ARG A 196 20.01 -14.07 0.92
N GLU A 197 19.75 -14.39 2.19
CA GLU A 197 20.72 -14.20 3.26
C GLU A 197 22.02 -14.95 2.90
N ASN A 198 23.16 -14.25 2.92
CA ASN A 198 24.48 -14.73 2.49
C ASN A 198 24.70 -14.96 0.98
N ALA A 199 23.75 -14.62 0.11
CA ALA A 199 23.98 -14.63 -1.33
C ALA A 199 24.87 -13.44 -1.73
N ARG A 200 25.91 -13.72 -2.53
CA ARG A 200 26.81 -12.66 -3.06
C ARG A 200 26.16 -11.81 -4.15
N HIS A 201 25.05 -12.27 -4.72
CA HIS A 201 24.36 -11.64 -5.84
C HIS A 201 22.86 -11.73 -5.65
N ALA A 202 22.13 -10.73 -6.15
CA ALA A 202 20.69 -10.81 -6.30
C ALA A 202 20.34 -11.87 -7.36
N GLU A 203 19.18 -12.49 -7.24
CA GLU A 203 18.67 -13.52 -8.15
C GLU A 203 17.21 -13.23 -8.49
N LEU A 204 16.71 -13.76 -9.61
CA LEU A 204 15.28 -13.68 -9.93
C LEU A 204 14.50 -14.61 -8.99
N ALA A 205 13.29 -14.18 -8.63
CA ALA A 205 12.36 -15.02 -7.90
C ALA A 205 12.04 -16.33 -8.66
N ALA A 206 11.68 -17.36 -7.90
CA ALA A 206 11.46 -18.68 -8.43
C ALA A 206 10.42 -18.70 -9.58
N GLY A 207 10.76 -19.37 -10.68
CA GLY A 207 9.87 -19.56 -11.84
C GLY A 207 10.00 -18.49 -12.92
N ILE A 208 10.62 -17.33 -12.62
CA ILE A 208 10.91 -16.30 -13.63
C ILE A 208 11.98 -16.83 -14.59
N LYS A 209 11.70 -16.73 -15.89
CA LYS A 209 12.61 -17.14 -16.96
C LYS A 209 12.75 -16.02 -17.97
N LEU A 210 13.97 -15.53 -18.11
CA LEU A 210 14.31 -14.52 -19.09
C LEU A 210 14.86 -15.17 -20.37
N SER A 211 14.56 -14.56 -21.51
CA SER A 211 15.23 -14.86 -22.77
C SER A 211 16.63 -14.23 -22.83
N GLU A 212 17.37 -14.50 -23.92
CA GLU A 212 18.69 -13.91 -24.17
C GLU A 212 18.69 -12.36 -24.12
N HIS A 213 17.56 -11.74 -24.44
CA HIS A 213 17.39 -10.28 -24.40
C HIS A 213 16.73 -9.78 -23.11
N GLY A 214 16.60 -10.62 -22.08
CA GLY A 214 16.03 -10.25 -20.80
C GLY A 214 14.51 -10.23 -20.74
N PHE A 215 13.83 -10.62 -21.81
CA PHE A 215 12.36 -10.60 -21.87
C PHE A 215 11.73 -11.86 -21.29
N GLN A 216 10.63 -11.66 -20.57
CA GLN A 216 9.65 -12.69 -20.26
C GLN A 216 8.55 -12.71 -21.32
N PHE A 217 8.13 -13.90 -21.73
CA PHE A 217 7.08 -14.08 -22.73
C PHE A 217 5.85 -14.75 -22.13
N THR A 218 4.68 -14.13 -22.34
CA THR A 218 3.39 -14.68 -21.92
C THR A 218 2.84 -15.73 -22.91
N GLY A 219 3.42 -15.83 -24.10
CA GLY A 219 2.90 -16.66 -25.18
C GLY A 219 1.52 -16.20 -25.68
N ASN A 220 1.25 -14.89 -25.62
CA ASN A 220 -0.04 -14.27 -25.93
C ASN A 220 -1.20 -14.80 -25.07
N ARG A 221 -0.91 -15.14 -23.80
CA ARG A 221 -1.92 -15.61 -22.84
C ARG A 221 -1.86 -14.78 -21.57
N PHE A 222 -3.02 -14.25 -21.18
CA PHE A 222 -3.17 -13.53 -19.92
C PHE A 222 -2.83 -14.42 -18.72
N LYS A 223 -3.29 -15.67 -18.73
CA LYS A 223 -2.84 -16.72 -17.80
C LYS A 223 -1.72 -17.52 -18.44
N SER A 224 -0.49 -17.30 -17.97
CA SER A 224 0.71 -17.97 -18.48
C SER A 224 1.68 -18.29 -17.34
N PRO A 225 2.62 -19.23 -17.51
CA PRO A 225 3.64 -19.50 -16.49
C PRO A 225 4.48 -18.27 -16.12
N ALA A 226 4.70 -17.34 -17.05
CA ALA A 226 5.43 -16.11 -16.78
C ALA A 226 4.63 -15.16 -15.86
N VAL A 227 3.34 -14.95 -16.16
CA VAL A 227 2.45 -14.15 -15.32
C VAL A 227 2.29 -14.80 -13.94
N GLU A 228 2.18 -16.13 -13.87
CA GLU A 228 2.06 -16.83 -12.59
C GLU A 228 3.33 -16.69 -11.72
N ALA A 229 4.51 -16.78 -12.31
CA ALA A 229 5.76 -16.57 -11.59
C ALA A 229 5.88 -15.15 -11.03
N VAL A 230 5.48 -14.15 -11.83
CA VAL A 230 5.47 -12.75 -11.37
C VAL A 230 4.40 -12.54 -10.29
N ALA A 231 3.21 -13.12 -10.42
CA ALA A 231 2.17 -13.02 -9.41
C ALA A 231 2.63 -13.57 -8.04
N ALA A 232 3.42 -14.66 -8.06
CA ALA A 232 3.94 -15.28 -6.84
C ALA A 232 4.93 -14.40 -6.08
N CYS A 233 5.73 -13.57 -6.76
CA CYS A 233 6.70 -12.66 -6.11
C CYS A 233 6.18 -11.24 -5.90
N HIS A 234 5.26 -10.77 -6.74
CA HIS A 234 4.77 -9.39 -6.69
C HIS A 234 3.44 -9.26 -5.94
N TYR A 235 2.45 -10.09 -6.29
CA TYR A 235 1.11 -9.98 -5.70
C TYR A 235 0.99 -10.76 -4.38
N ASP A 236 1.54 -11.97 -4.35
CA ASP A 236 1.32 -12.90 -3.23
C ASP A 236 2.22 -12.66 -2.02
N GLN A 237 3.41 -12.04 -2.19
CA GLN A 237 4.34 -11.76 -1.08
C GLN A 237 3.90 -10.57 -0.21
N GLY A 238 2.78 -9.94 -0.55
CA GLY A 238 2.23 -8.79 0.17
C GLY A 238 2.82 -7.48 -0.35
N ALA A 239 2.04 -6.42 -0.23
CA ALA A 239 2.41 -5.09 -0.66
C ALA A 239 2.08 -4.09 0.44
N THR A 240 2.61 -2.88 0.30
CA THR A 240 2.43 -1.73 1.18
C THR A 240 1.49 -0.73 0.51
N LEU A 241 0.28 -1.19 0.17
CA LEU A 241 -0.69 -0.44 -0.64
C LEU A 241 -1.68 0.35 0.21
N GLY A 242 -2.46 1.18 -0.48
CA GLY A 242 -3.59 1.90 0.08
C GLY A 242 -3.17 3.15 0.86
N ARG A 243 -4.17 3.87 1.40
CA ARG A 243 -4.00 5.21 2.03
C ARG A 243 -2.95 5.26 3.14
N HIS A 244 -2.64 4.12 3.74
CA HIS A 244 -1.76 3.98 4.89
C HIS A 244 -0.52 3.11 4.62
N GLY A 245 -0.34 2.62 3.38
CA GLY A 245 0.80 1.80 2.99
C GLY A 245 0.90 0.46 3.74
N ASP A 246 -0.21 -0.07 4.24
CA ASP A 246 -0.28 -1.27 5.09
C ASP A 246 -1.20 -2.37 4.54
N SER A 247 -1.70 -2.20 3.30
CA SER A 247 -2.62 -3.13 2.65
C SER A 247 -1.92 -4.04 1.63
N ASN A 248 -2.32 -5.30 1.60
CA ASN A 248 -2.04 -6.18 0.46
C ASN A 248 -2.98 -5.89 -0.73
N TYR A 249 -2.71 -6.48 -1.89
CA TYR A 249 -3.51 -6.28 -3.09
C TYR A 249 -4.97 -6.73 -2.96
N ARG A 250 -5.26 -7.85 -2.29
CA ARG A 250 -6.65 -8.32 -2.14
C ARG A 250 -7.49 -7.33 -1.34
N ASN A 251 -6.93 -6.80 -0.27
CA ASN A 251 -7.56 -5.76 0.55
C ASN A 251 -7.59 -4.41 -0.16
N TYR A 252 -6.64 -4.14 -1.05
CA TYR A 252 -6.63 -2.94 -1.89
C TYR A 252 -7.78 -2.93 -2.91
N TYR A 253 -8.08 -4.09 -3.52
CA TYR A 253 -9.21 -4.27 -4.43
C TYR A 253 -10.56 -4.54 -3.72
N GLY A 254 -10.53 -4.86 -2.42
CA GLY A 254 -11.71 -5.14 -1.60
C GLY A 254 -12.77 -4.03 -1.56
N PRO A 255 -12.42 -2.72 -1.54
CA PRO A 255 -13.40 -1.65 -1.64
C PRO A 255 -14.28 -1.73 -2.88
N SER A 256 -13.70 -1.99 -4.06
CA SER A 256 -14.48 -2.15 -5.30
C SER A 256 -15.42 -3.34 -5.22
N VAL A 257 -14.96 -4.46 -4.66
CA VAL A 257 -15.79 -5.65 -4.45
C VAL A 257 -17.01 -5.32 -3.59
N LEU A 258 -16.80 -4.73 -2.41
CA LEU A 258 -17.89 -4.46 -1.48
C LEU A 258 -18.82 -3.36 -1.99
N ALA A 259 -18.29 -2.33 -2.65
CA ALA A 259 -19.09 -1.30 -3.30
C ALA A 259 -19.97 -1.85 -4.43
N THR A 260 -19.43 -2.75 -5.26
CA THR A 260 -20.21 -3.42 -6.33
C THR A 260 -21.32 -4.29 -5.75
N ILE A 261 -21.04 -5.10 -4.73
CA ILE A 261 -22.06 -5.93 -4.06
C ILE A 261 -23.17 -5.02 -3.48
N ALA A 262 -22.79 -3.97 -2.77
CA ALA A 262 -23.74 -3.03 -2.17
C ALA A 262 -24.60 -2.32 -3.23
N ALA A 263 -24.01 -1.93 -4.37
CA ALA A 263 -24.71 -1.32 -5.49
C ALA A 263 -25.80 -2.23 -6.05
N VAL A 264 -25.40 -3.46 -6.42
CA VAL A 264 -26.30 -4.43 -7.01
C VAL A 264 -27.41 -4.80 -6.03
N HIS A 265 -27.08 -5.02 -4.76
CA HIS A 265 -28.09 -5.32 -3.74
C HIS A 265 -29.11 -4.18 -3.59
N SER A 266 -28.64 -2.93 -3.53
CA SER A 266 -29.51 -1.74 -3.50
C SER A 266 -30.41 -1.66 -4.74
N ASP A 267 -29.87 -1.92 -5.93
CA ASP A 267 -30.61 -1.77 -7.18
C ASP A 267 -31.68 -2.86 -7.35
N VAL A 268 -31.37 -4.11 -6.99
CA VAL A 268 -32.37 -5.19 -6.91
C VAL A 268 -33.47 -4.83 -5.91
N ALA A 269 -33.12 -4.29 -4.74
CA ALA A 269 -34.09 -3.90 -3.71
C ALA A 269 -35.03 -2.78 -4.17
N LYS A 270 -34.57 -1.83 -4.99
CA LYS A 270 -35.45 -0.80 -5.59
C LYS A 270 -36.43 -1.37 -6.60
N GLY A 271 -36.05 -2.45 -7.28
CA GLY A 271 -36.82 -3.07 -8.36
C GLY A 271 -37.96 -3.98 -7.90
N THR A 272 -38.11 -4.23 -6.58
CA THR A 272 -39.06 -5.23 -6.05
C THR A 272 -39.65 -4.85 -4.70
N THR A 273 -40.83 -5.38 -4.39
CA THR A 273 -41.43 -5.33 -3.04
C THR A 273 -41.20 -6.62 -2.24
N GLN A 274 -40.58 -7.63 -2.86
CA GLN A 274 -40.22 -8.88 -2.21
C GLN A 274 -38.96 -8.70 -1.36
N ALA A 275 -38.80 -9.54 -0.34
CA ALA A 275 -37.57 -9.57 0.45
C ALA A 275 -36.38 -9.98 -0.45
N VAL A 276 -35.33 -9.17 -0.44
CA VAL A 276 -34.05 -9.44 -1.10
C VAL A 276 -33.21 -10.39 -0.24
N PRO A 277 -32.51 -11.38 -0.82
CA PRO A 277 -31.67 -12.30 -0.07
C PRO A 277 -30.53 -11.63 0.70
N ASP A 278 -30.17 -12.17 1.86
CA ASP A 278 -28.95 -11.76 2.57
C ASP A 278 -27.70 -12.26 1.82
N VAL A 279 -26.66 -11.43 1.77
CA VAL A 279 -25.42 -11.74 1.04
C VAL A 279 -24.45 -12.45 1.97
N HIS A 280 -23.94 -13.60 1.53
CA HIS A 280 -22.93 -14.39 2.22
C HIS A 280 -21.57 -14.28 1.51
N ILE A 281 -20.51 -14.07 2.28
CA ILE A 281 -19.13 -13.92 1.77
C ILE A 281 -18.16 -14.65 2.71
N ASP A 282 -17.30 -15.53 2.20
CA ASP A 282 -16.20 -16.13 2.97
C ASP A 282 -14.96 -15.22 2.92
N LEU A 283 -14.87 -14.28 3.86
CA LEU A 283 -13.76 -13.31 3.88
C LEU A 283 -12.41 -14.00 4.04
N LYS A 284 -12.33 -15.05 4.87
CA LYS A 284 -11.07 -15.76 5.14
C LYS A 284 -10.60 -16.54 3.91
N HIS A 285 -11.48 -17.24 3.21
CA HIS A 285 -11.15 -17.94 1.97
C HIS A 285 -10.65 -16.96 0.90
N LEU A 286 -11.29 -15.79 0.81
CA LEU A 286 -10.91 -14.73 -0.12
C LEU A 286 -9.67 -13.95 0.33
N LYS A 287 -9.15 -14.20 1.54
CA LYS A 287 -8.05 -13.47 2.19
C LYS A 287 -8.33 -11.97 2.31
N LEU A 288 -9.58 -11.62 2.63
CA LEU A 288 -10.04 -10.26 2.84
C LEU A 288 -10.08 -9.92 4.34
N ASP A 289 -9.56 -8.75 4.68
CA ASP A 289 -9.64 -8.15 6.01
C ASP A 289 -10.50 -6.88 5.91
N LEU A 290 -11.67 -6.93 6.55
CA LEU A 290 -12.65 -5.84 6.50
C LEU A 290 -12.10 -4.52 7.05
N ALA A 291 -11.28 -4.57 8.10
CA ALA A 291 -10.71 -3.36 8.69
C ALA A 291 -9.68 -2.72 7.75
N GLN A 292 -8.88 -3.53 7.03
CA GLN A 292 -8.00 -3.01 5.99
C GLN A 292 -8.79 -2.42 4.81
N ILE A 293 -9.87 -3.08 4.40
CA ILE A 293 -10.72 -2.59 3.30
C ILE A 293 -11.33 -1.22 3.63
N GLU A 294 -11.87 -1.03 4.83
CA GLU A 294 -12.40 0.27 5.26
C GLU A 294 -11.30 1.34 5.32
N ARG A 295 -10.11 0.98 5.80
CA ARG A 295 -8.93 1.89 5.82
C ARG A 295 -8.48 2.30 4.41
N ASN A 296 -8.61 1.43 3.42
CA ASN A 296 -8.28 1.75 2.02
C ASN A 296 -9.28 2.73 1.38
N GLY A 297 -10.47 2.85 1.95
CA GLY A 297 -11.51 3.73 1.46
C GLY A 297 -12.55 2.97 0.65
N VAL A 298 -13.73 2.79 1.23
CA VAL A 298 -14.94 2.28 0.59
C VAL A 298 -15.86 3.43 0.23
N ASP A 299 -16.24 3.49 -1.05
CA ASP A 299 -17.22 4.43 -1.60
C ASP A 299 -18.51 3.66 -1.91
N LEU A 300 -19.48 3.74 -0.99
CA LEU A 300 -20.75 3.05 -1.17
C LEU A 300 -21.70 3.91 -2.02
N PRO A 301 -22.46 3.31 -2.94
CA PRO A 301 -23.29 4.05 -3.87
C PRO A 301 -24.45 4.78 -3.18
N GLY A 302 -24.76 5.97 -3.69
CA GLY A 302 -25.91 6.77 -3.26
C GLY A 302 -25.70 7.45 -1.91
N THR A 303 -26.69 7.36 -1.02
CA THR A 303 -26.64 7.93 0.34
C THR A 303 -26.32 6.89 1.42
N SER A 304 -26.04 5.64 1.01
CA SER A 304 -25.79 4.52 1.91
C SER A 304 -24.53 4.78 2.74
N LYS A 305 -24.67 4.76 4.07
CA LYS A 305 -23.53 4.94 4.99
C LYS A 305 -22.88 3.64 5.44
N SER A 306 -23.54 2.52 5.16
CA SER A 306 -23.01 1.20 5.41
C SER A 306 -23.71 0.16 4.56
N PHE A 307 -23.07 -0.99 4.39
CA PHE A 307 -23.64 -2.19 3.79
C PHE A 307 -23.36 -3.37 4.72
N SER A 308 -24.37 -4.19 4.98
CA SER A 308 -24.24 -5.35 5.86
C SER A 308 -24.38 -6.65 5.09
N PHE A 309 -23.62 -7.65 5.51
CA PHE A 309 -23.57 -8.98 4.92
C PHE A 309 -23.18 -10.00 5.99
N THR A 310 -23.32 -11.29 5.68
CA THR A 310 -22.92 -12.37 6.58
C THR A 310 -21.59 -12.97 6.12
N ASP A 311 -20.58 -12.86 6.97
CA ASP A 311 -19.32 -13.60 6.81
C ASP A 311 -19.55 -15.07 7.15
N ILE A 312 -19.21 -15.96 6.22
CA ILE A 312 -19.38 -17.42 6.37
C ILE A 312 -18.07 -18.17 6.65
N SER A 313 -17.00 -17.42 6.93
CA SER A 313 -15.67 -17.96 7.25
C SER A 313 -15.73 -19.03 8.33
N ASP A 314 -14.93 -20.09 8.18
CA ASP A 314 -14.83 -21.21 9.12
C ASP A 314 -16.16 -21.92 9.41
N GLY A 315 -17.13 -21.81 8.50
CA GLY A 315 -18.47 -22.40 8.64
C GLY A 315 -19.34 -21.73 9.70
N LYS A 316 -19.00 -20.49 10.10
CA LYS A 316 -19.75 -19.70 11.07
C LYS A 316 -20.44 -18.55 10.36
N LEU A 317 -21.70 -18.30 10.71
CA LEU A 317 -22.42 -17.10 10.25
C LEU A 317 -22.10 -15.94 11.19
N ALA A 318 -21.37 -14.95 10.70
CA ALA A 318 -21.03 -13.75 11.44
C ALA A 318 -21.51 -12.51 10.69
N TRP A 319 -22.46 -11.78 11.27
CA TRP A 319 -22.92 -10.52 10.70
C TRP A 319 -21.80 -9.48 10.70
N LYS A 320 -21.55 -8.88 9.54
CA LYS A 320 -20.52 -7.86 9.31
C LYS A 320 -21.15 -6.65 8.63
N THR A 321 -20.52 -5.51 8.84
CA THR A 321 -20.92 -4.25 8.22
C THR A 321 -19.68 -3.56 7.71
N VAL A 322 -19.69 -3.17 6.44
CA VAL A 322 -18.72 -2.25 5.86
C VAL A 322 -19.31 -0.85 5.90
N ASN A 323 -18.51 0.13 6.33
CA ASN A 323 -18.91 1.53 6.40
C ASN A 323 -18.42 2.31 5.17
N ASP A 324 -19.25 3.25 4.74
CA ASP A 324 -18.82 4.25 3.78
C ASP A 324 -17.77 5.18 4.41
N THR A 325 -16.68 5.38 3.70
CA THR A 325 -15.52 6.19 4.16
C THR A 325 -15.17 7.27 3.13
N SER A 326 -16.09 7.56 2.20
CA SER A 326 -15.95 8.56 1.14
C SER A 326 -16.02 10.01 1.65
N ALA A 327 -16.52 10.21 2.89
CA ALA A 327 -16.75 11.55 3.47
C ALA A 327 -15.47 12.33 3.87
N SER A 328 -14.27 11.75 3.77
CA SER A 328 -13.00 12.48 3.82
C SER A 328 -12.52 12.81 2.41
N THR A 329 -13.13 13.84 1.81
CA THR A 329 -12.93 14.33 0.42
C THR A 329 -13.28 13.35 -0.71
N PRO A 330 -14.03 13.79 -1.76
CA PRO A 330 -14.39 12.91 -2.87
C PRO A 330 -13.12 12.53 -3.64
N GLN A 331 -12.79 11.24 -3.68
CA GLN A 331 -11.74 10.71 -4.55
C GLN A 331 -12.22 9.47 -5.30
N PRO A 332 -11.69 9.25 -6.53
CA PRO A 332 -12.20 8.23 -7.45
C PRO A 332 -12.02 6.82 -6.89
N THR A 333 -12.80 5.88 -7.44
CA THR A 333 -12.60 4.42 -7.44
C THR A 333 -11.12 4.01 -7.31
N PRO A 334 -10.78 2.87 -6.67
CA PRO A 334 -9.39 2.45 -6.49
C PRO A 334 -8.64 2.63 -7.81
N LYS A 335 -7.68 3.55 -7.74
CA LYS A 335 -6.76 3.86 -8.83
C LYS A 335 -5.81 2.69 -8.94
N ASP A 336 -5.38 2.30 -10.12
CA ASP A 336 -4.37 1.25 -10.18
C ASP A 336 -3.04 1.89 -9.81
N VAL A 337 -2.44 1.49 -8.69
CA VAL A 337 -1.29 2.19 -8.11
C VAL A 337 -0.27 1.19 -7.54
N ASP A 338 0.87 1.13 -8.24
CA ASP A 338 2.28 0.89 -7.89
C ASP A 338 2.91 -0.40 -7.35
N ILE A 339 4.05 -0.63 -8.01
CA ILE A 339 5.35 -1.03 -7.51
C ILE A 339 5.99 0.07 -6.63
N GLU A 340 6.15 -0.17 -5.32
CA GLU A 340 7.15 0.60 -4.57
C GLU A 340 8.56 0.21 -5.06
N ALA A 341 9.27 1.21 -5.58
CA ALA A 341 10.71 1.22 -5.48
C ALA A 341 11.06 1.23 -3.99
N SER A 342 11.44 0.07 -3.45
CA SER A 342 12.15 -0.13 -2.19
C SER A 342 13.42 0.74 -2.20
N ALA A 343 13.25 2.03 -1.92
CA ALA A 343 14.25 2.79 -1.25
C ALA A 343 14.24 2.28 0.20
N ALA A 344 15.29 1.53 0.55
CA ALA A 344 15.69 1.40 1.93
C ALA A 344 15.88 2.81 2.52
N ARG A 345 14.79 3.39 3.04
CA ARG A 345 14.85 4.38 4.09
C ARG A 345 14.73 3.59 5.37
N SER A 346 15.74 3.72 6.22
CA SER A 346 15.54 3.50 7.66
C SER A 346 14.25 4.21 8.04
N ALA A 347 13.23 3.45 8.41
CA ALA A 347 11.94 4.00 8.80
C ALA A 347 12.22 5.07 9.87
N PHE A 348 11.77 6.30 9.62
CA PHE A 348 11.91 7.40 10.56
C PHE A 348 11.00 7.11 11.76
N ARG A 349 11.55 6.40 12.73
CA ARG A 349 10.87 5.88 13.93
C ARG A 349 11.56 6.43 15.17
N ALA A 350 11.03 6.12 16.35
CA ALA A 350 11.60 6.58 17.60
C ALA A 350 13.08 6.21 17.85
N ASP A 351 13.68 5.26 17.14
CA ASP A 351 15.12 5.00 17.22
C ASP A 351 15.98 5.89 16.30
N SER A 352 15.37 6.81 15.56
CA SER A 352 16.05 7.78 14.70
C SER A 352 16.34 9.10 15.43
N PRO A 353 17.57 9.67 15.38
CA PRO A 353 17.97 10.88 16.12
C PRO A 353 17.12 12.15 15.95
N GLY A 354 16.31 12.24 14.90
CA GLY A 354 15.41 13.37 14.65
C GLY A 354 13.97 13.16 15.14
N HIS A 355 13.62 11.98 15.65
CA HIS A 355 12.26 11.65 16.03
C HIS A 355 11.86 12.29 17.37
N PRO A 356 10.63 12.84 17.53
CA PRO A 356 10.18 13.44 18.79
C PRO A 356 10.33 12.51 20.01
N ASP A 357 10.10 11.21 19.82
CA ASP A 357 10.24 10.20 20.87
C ASP A 357 11.65 9.64 21.03
N HIS A 358 12.63 10.11 20.25
CA HIS A 358 13.98 9.56 20.26
C HIS A 358 14.68 9.68 21.61
N ARG A 359 14.43 10.78 22.31
CA ARG A 359 14.97 10.96 23.66
C ARG A 359 14.48 9.88 24.62
N ALA A 360 13.19 9.52 24.54
CA ALA A 360 12.61 8.50 25.40
C ALA A 360 13.12 7.11 25.01
N PHE A 361 13.17 6.79 23.71
CA PHE A 361 13.80 5.58 23.19
C PHE A 361 15.23 5.39 23.73
N GLU A 362 16.06 6.44 23.64
CA GLU A 362 17.45 6.42 24.12
C GLU A 362 17.59 6.25 25.63
N MET A 363 16.59 6.65 26.42
CA MET A 363 16.60 6.38 27.86
C MET A 363 16.43 4.89 28.15
N PHE A 364 15.50 4.22 27.46
CA PHE A 364 15.34 2.77 27.58
C PHE A 364 16.54 2.01 27.01
N HIS A 365 17.06 2.45 25.86
CA HIS A 365 18.21 1.81 25.23
C HIS A 365 19.46 1.88 26.12
N ARG A 366 19.75 3.04 26.74
CA ARG A 366 20.86 3.17 27.69
C ARG A 366 20.67 2.34 28.95
N ALA A 367 19.46 2.24 29.48
CA ALA A 367 19.18 1.40 30.65
C ALA A 367 19.42 -0.10 30.33
N ALA A 368 19.01 -0.55 29.14
CA ALA A 368 19.27 -1.91 28.68
C ALA A 368 20.76 -2.19 28.46
N GLN A 369 21.50 -1.25 27.86
CA GLN A 369 22.95 -1.39 27.67
C GLN A 369 23.72 -1.38 29.00
N ALA A 370 23.33 -0.53 29.96
CA ALA A 370 24.00 -0.41 31.25
C ALA A 370 23.85 -1.67 32.14
N ASP A 371 22.79 -2.44 31.93
CA ASP A 371 22.56 -3.72 32.61
C ASP A 371 23.51 -4.83 32.12
N GLY A 372 24.07 -4.70 30.91
CA GLY A 372 25.18 -5.52 30.40
C GLY A 372 24.83 -6.97 30.03
N ARG A 373 23.57 -7.40 30.23
CA ARG A 373 23.11 -8.76 29.87
C ARG A 373 22.64 -8.89 28.42
N TRP A 374 22.29 -7.79 27.77
CA TRP A 374 21.63 -7.77 26.47
C TRP A 374 22.61 -7.39 25.37
N ASN A 375 22.54 -8.09 24.23
CA ASN A 375 23.27 -7.68 23.04
C ASN A 375 22.62 -6.42 22.40
N GLN A 376 23.27 -5.84 21.39
CA GLN A 376 22.82 -4.58 20.77
C GLN A 376 21.40 -4.69 20.18
N THR A 377 21.04 -5.84 19.60
CA THR A 377 19.71 -6.09 19.03
C THR A 377 18.66 -6.24 20.11
N GLU A 378 18.96 -7.01 21.16
CA GLU A 378 18.07 -7.21 22.31
C GLU A 378 17.83 -5.90 23.07
N ALA A 379 18.88 -5.09 23.24
CA ALA A 379 18.75 -3.76 23.85
C ALA A 379 17.86 -2.83 23.00
N ARG A 380 17.95 -2.89 21.67
CA ARG A 380 17.07 -2.15 20.75
C ARG A 380 15.62 -2.62 20.87
N ASN A 381 15.39 -3.94 20.91
CA ASN A 381 14.07 -4.56 21.07
C ASN A 381 13.41 -4.13 22.39
N LEU A 382 14.18 -4.22 23.49
CA LEU A 382 13.77 -3.76 24.81
C LEU A 382 13.41 -2.28 24.84
N ALA A 383 14.23 -1.44 24.21
CA ALA A 383 14.00 -0.01 24.15
C ALA A 383 12.70 0.35 23.44
N ALA A 384 12.43 -0.30 22.30
CA ALA A 384 11.20 -0.11 21.55
C ALA A 384 9.97 -0.57 22.33
N ALA A 385 10.04 -1.75 22.97
CA ALA A 385 8.93 -2.30 23.75
C ALA A 385 8.61 -1.45 24.98
N GLY A 386 9.64 -1.00 25.71
CA GLY A 386 9.48 -0.12 26.88
C GLY A 386 8.85 1.22 26.51
N LEU A 387 9.30 1.82 25.40
CA LEU A 387 8.70 3.06 24.90
C LEU A 387 7.23 2.88 24.50
N ALA A 388 6.91 1.82 23.75
CA ALA A 388 5.54 1.54 23.34
C ALA A 388 4.60 1.34 24.55
N ALA A 389 5.08 0.66 25.59
CA ALA A 389 4.33 0.44 26.82
C ALA A 389 4.08 1.77 27.55
N VAL A 390 5.13 2.56 27.79
CA VAL A 390 5.00 3.83 28.52
C VAL A 390 4.12 4.82 27.76
N LYS A 391 4.22 4.87 26.44
CA LYS A 391 3.40 5.76 25.61
C LYS A 391 1.91 5.40 25.61
N ALA A 392 1.59 4.12 25.82
CA ALA A 392 0.22 3.66 25.99
C ALA A 392 -0.36 4.00 27.38
N ASP A 393 0.50 4.31 28.36
CA ASP A 393 0.08 4.72 29.69
C ASP A 393 -0.07 6.26 29.77
N PRO A 394 -1.26 6.79 30.11
CA PRO A 394 -1.51 8.23 30.09
C PRO A 394 -0.75 8.98 31.19
N VAL A 395 -0.33 8.31 32.27
CA VAL A 395 0.31 8.95 33.43
C VAL A 395 1.82 8.96 33.27
N VAL A 396 2.41 7.82 32.92
CA VAL A 396 3.85 7.67 32.71
C VAL A 396 4.28 8.24 31.35
N GLY A 397 3.46 8.06 30.30
CA GLY A 397 3.76 8.49 28.94
C GLY A 397 4.02 9.98 28.78
N GLN A 398 3.24 10.82 29.48
CA GLN A 398 3.40 12.28 29.41
C GLN A 398 4.50 12.82 30.33
N ASN A 399 4.95 12.04 31.32
CA ASN A 399 5.78 12.51 32.42
C ASN A 399 7.02 11.63 32.68
N LEU A 400 7.48 10.87 31.68
CA LEU A 400 8.60 9.95 31.81
C LEU A 400 9.84 10.69 32.32
N SER A 401 10.25 10.35 33.54
CA SER A 401 11.34 10.99 34.28
C SER A 401 12.62 10.15 34.25
N GLY A 402 12.50 8.83 34.12
CA GLY A 402 13.64 7.92 34.07
C GLY A 402 13.26 6.50 33.66
N VAL A 403 14.29 5.71 33.36
CA VAL A 403 14.18 4.28 33.05
C VAL A 403 15.25 3.52 33.79
N VAL A 404 14.88 2.38 34.39
CA VAL A 404 15.80 1.46 35.06
C VAL A 404 15.45 0.00 34.71
N ILE A 405 16.41 -0.91 34.87
CA ILE A 405 16.14 -2.35 34.90
C ILE A 405 16.15 -2.81 36.36
N GLY A 406 15.05 -3.44 36.77
CA GLY A 406 14.87 -4.00 38.11
C GLY A 406 14.51 -5.49 38.06
N ARG A 407 14.23 -6.09 39.22
CA ARG A 407 13.71 -7.46 39.32
C ARG A 407 12.28 -7.42 39.84
N GLY A 408 11.41 -8.20 39.20
CA GLY A 408 10.04 -8.48 39.65
C GLY A 408 10.02 -9.33 40.92
N ALA A 409 8.84 -9.54 41.49
CA ALA A 409 8.65 -10.34 42.70
C ALA A 409 9.01 -11.83 42.51
N ASP A 410 8.96 -12.31 41.28
CA ASP A 410 9.38 -13.63 40.81
C ASP A 410 10.89 -13.71 40.47
N GLY A 411 11.61 -12.59 40.60
CA GLY A 411 13.02 -12.48 40.29
C GLY A 411 13.34 -12.20 38.81
N ALA A 412 12.33 -12.13 37.94
CA ALA A 412 12.48 -11.86 36.51
C ALA A 412 12.89 -10.41 36.23
N PRO A 413 13.76 -10.15 35.24
CA PRO A 413 14.19 -8.81 34.92
C PRO A 413 13.08 -8.01 34.25
N ASN A 414 12.83 -6.80 34.76
CA ASN A 414 11.82 -5.90 34.25
C ASN A 414 12.46 -4.57 33.84
N LEU A 415 12.10 -4.10 32.65
CA LEU A 415 12.43 -2.76 32.18
C LEU A 415 11.33 -1.79 32.63
N ILE A 416 11.70 -0.82 33.47
CA ILE A 416 10.73 0.01 34.21
C ILE A 416 10.91 1.47 33.79
N GLY A 417 9.91 2.03 33.14
CA GLY A 417 9.77 3.48 32.95
C GLY A 417 8.98 4.09 34.09
N TYR A 418 9.41 5.24 34.61
CA TYR A 418 8.73 5.89 35.73
C TYR A 418 8.60 7.41 35.56
N ALA A 419 7.53 7.95 36.15
CA ALA A 419 7.24 9.37 36.26
C ALA A 419 7.30 9.80 37.74
N SER A 420 8.07 10.85 38.01
CA SER A 420 8.31 11.40 39.35
C SER A 420 8.01 12.90 39.39
N PRO A 421 6.74 13.31 39.24
CA PRO A 421 6.36 14.73 39.12
C PRO A 421 6.75 15.58 40.35
N HIS A 422 6.98 14.95 41.52
CA HIS A 422 7.37 15.61 42.77
C HIS A 422 8.82 15.32 43.21
N GLY A 423 9.67 14.85 42.29
CA GLY A 423 11.05 14.51 42.59
C GLY A 423 11.19 13.22 43.44
N PRO A 424 12.34 12.99 44.11
CA PRO A 424 12.66 11.71 44.75
C PRO A 424 11.68 11.26 45.86
N MET A 425 10.92 12.20 46.44
CA MET A 425 10.05 11.97 47.60
C MET A 425 8.69 11.33 47.27
N GLY A 426 8.34 11.20 45.98
CA GLY A 426 7.13 10.52 45.50
C GLY A 426 5.83 11.33 45.63
N PRO A 427 4.67 10.78 45.20
CA PRO A 427 4.49 9.44 44.63
C PRO A 427 5.11 9.26 43.24
N HIS A 428 5.51 8.02 42.92
CA HIS A 428 6.09 7.62 41.64
C HIS A 428 5.11 6.72 40.89
N HIS A 429 4.80 7.06 39.64
CA HIS A 429 4.07 6.16 38.74
C HIS A 429 5.08 5.37 37.93
N HIS A 430 4.89 4.07 37.81
CA HIS A 430 5.81 3.21 37.08
C HIS A 430 5.05 2.22 36.22
N LEU A 431 5.66 1.87 35.10
CA LEU A 431 5.21 0.82 34.20
C LEU A 431 6.39 -0.10 33.93
N ALA A 432 6.17 -1.40 34.13
CA ALA A 432 7.16 -2.44 33.93
C ALA A 432 6.83 -3.27 32.69
N VAL A 433 7.86 -3.63 31.92
CA VAL A 433 7.78 -4.61 30.85
C VAL A 433 8.76 -5.75 31.17
N GLU A 434 8.27 -6.98 31.08
CA GLU A 434 9.10 -8.17 31.26
C GLU A 434 10.19 -8.24 30.19
N ALA A 435 11.45 -8.15 30.63
CA ALA A 435 12.57 -7.86 29.75
C ALA A 435 12.94 -9.07 28.87
N ASP A 436 12.90 -10.29 29.42
CA ASP A 436 13.22 -11.50 28.64
C ASP A 436 12.27 -11.69 27.46
N ALA A 437 10.97 -11.46 27.67
CA ALA A 437 9.97 -11.54 26.61
C ALA A 437 10.09 -10.39 25.60
N ALA A 438 10.30 -9.17 26.10
CA ALA A 438 10.41 -7.98 25.25
C ALA A 438 11.67 -7.99 24.36
N ALA A 439 12.79 -8.53 24.85
CA ALA A 439 14.03 -8.67 24.07
C ALA A 439 13.86 -9.56 22.82
N GLN A 440 12.89 -10.48 22.83
CA GLN A 440 12.60 -11.38 21.71
C GLN A 440 11.62 -10.78 20.68
N VAL A 441 10.98 -9.64 20.99
CA VAL A 441 10.07 -8.97 20.06
C VAL A 441 10.89 -8.05 19.15
N PRO A 442 10.85 -8.21 17.81
CA PRO A 442 11.56 -7.32 16.91
C PRO A 442 11.16 -5.87 17.14
N ALA A 443 12.16 -4.99 17.37
CA ALA A 443 11.95 -3.59 17.73
C ALA A 443 11.00 -2.86 16.78
N ASP A 444 11.04 -3.19 15.49
CA ASP A 444 10.21 -2.56 14.46
C ASP A 444 8.71 -2.70 14.77
N LYS A 445 8.27 -3.85 15.30
CA LYS A 445 6.86 -4.04 15.72
C LYS A 445 6.45 -3.10 16.84
N SER A 446 7.33 -2.88 17.80
CA SER A 446 7.06 -2.00 18.94
C SER A 446 7.19 -0.52 18.56
N LEU A 447 8.13 -0.18 17.66
CA LEU A 447 8.26 1.16 17.10
C LEU A 447 7.05 1.55 16.24
N ASP A 448 6.53 0.63 15.43
CA ASP A 448 5.29 0.88 14.66
C ASP A 448 4.09 1.13 15.60
N ARG A 449 4.03 0.44 16.74
CA ARG A 449 3.03 0.70 17.79
C ARG A 449 3.21 2.09 18.43
N VAL A 450 4.45 2.57 18.61
CA VAL A 450 4.72 3.93 19.08
C VAL A 450 4.13 4.96 18.11
N GLU A 451 4.29 4.74 16.80
CA GLU A 451 3.73 5.65 15.80
C GLU A 451 2.21 5.61 15.77
N GLN A 452 1.59 4.44 15.89
CA GLN A 452 0.13 4.33 16.02
C GLN A 452 -0.40 5.12 17.24
N LEU A 453 0.31 5.08 18.37
CA LEU A 453 -0.07 5.84 19.57
C LEU A 453 0.11 7.35 19.38
N ASN A 454 1.16 7.79 18.66
CA ASN A 454 1.33 9.19 18.26
C ASN A 454 0.13 9.71 17.48
N TRP A 455 -0.29 8.96 16.47
CA TRP A 455 -1.43 9.32 15.62
C TRP A 455 -2.73 9.43 16.42
N GLN A 456 -3.00 8.46 17.31
CA GLN A 456 -4.20 8.49 18.17
C GLN A 456 -4.22 9.70 19.10
N GLN A 457 -3.09 10.03 19.73
CA GLN A 457 -2.99 11.18 20.63
C GLN A 457 -3.12 12.52 19.88
N GLY A 458 -2.52 12.64 18.69
CA GLY A 458 -2.67 13.82 17.83
C GLY A 458 -4.12 14.05 17.41
N GLN A 459 -4.84 13.00 17.02
CA GLN A 459 -6.27 13.11 16.65
C GLN A 459 -7.15 13.54 17.83
N LEU A 460 -6.92 12.98 19.03
CA LEU A 460 -7.64 13.38 20.24
C LEU A 460 -7.37 14.84 20.59
N GLN A 461 -6.15 15.33 20.41
CA GLN A 461 -5.78 16.72 20.68
C GLN A 461 -6.43 17.69 19.67
N THR A 462 -6.47 17.33 18.39
CA THR A 462 -7.17 18.10 17.35
C THR A 462 -8.68 18.15 17.62
N GLN A 463 -9.31 17.03 17.97
CA GLN A 463 -10.74 17.00 18.30
C GLN A 463 -11.06 17.85 19.55
N GLN A 464 -10.19 17.85 20.57
CA GLN A 464 -10.37 18.70 21.74
C GLN A 464 -10.21 20.19 21.42
N LEU A 465 -9.26 20.55 20.55
CA LEU A 465 -9.06 21.93 20.09
C LEU A 465 -10.24 22.43 19.25
N GLU A 466 -10.80 21.58 18.39
CA GLU A 466 -12.00 21.90 17.60
C GLU A 466 -13.25 22.06 18.46
N GLN A 467 -13.41 21.22 19.49
CA GLN A 467 -14.50 21.34 20.47
C GLN A 467 -14.36 22.61 21.31
N GLN A 468 -13.15 22.97 21.74
CA GLN A 468 -12.89 24.22 22.45
C GLN A 468 -13.11 25.45 21.55
N ALA A 469 -12.65 25.42 20.29
CA ALA A 469 -12.90 26.49 19.32
C ALA A 469 -14.40 26.67 19.05
N SER A 470 -15.15 25.58 18.96
CA SER A 470 -16.62 25.59 18.79
C SER A 470 -17.34 26.13 20.03
N GLN A 471 -16.88 25.82 21.24
CA GLN A 471 -17.42 26.39 22.48
C GLN A 471 -17.13 27.89 22.62
N VAL A 472 -15.93 28.35 22.24
CA VAL A 472 -15.59 29.78 22.25
C VAL A 472 -16.45 30.55 21.24
N HIS A 473 -16.69 29.99 20.05
CA HIS A 473 -17.59 30.59 19.05
C HIS A 473 -19.07 30.62 19.48
N ALA A 474 -19.54 29.61 20.21
CA ALA A 474 -20.90 29.59 20.77
C ALA A 474 -21.07 30.64 21.89
N THR A 475 -20.04 30.86 22.70
CA THR A 475 -20.09 31.84 23.82
C THR A 475 -20.05 33.29 23.33
N GLN A 476 -19.33 33.57 22.22
CA GLN A 476 -19.30 34.88 21.57
C GLN A 476 -20.64 35.26 20.89
N LYS A 477 -21.43 34.29 20.44
CA LYS A 477 -22.76 34.52 19.84
C LYS A 477 -23.86 34.82 20.85
N MET A 478 -23.65 34.57 22.15
CA MET A 478 -24.65 34.85 23.20
C MET A 478 -24.43 36.18 23.94
N SER A 479 -23.43 37.00 23.54
CA SER A 479 -23.10 38.27 24.19
C SER A 479 -23.38 39.52 23.34
N PHE A 480 -24.28 39.44 22.34
CA PHE A 480 -24.74 40.59 21.55
C PHE A 480 -26.26 40.68 21.54
#